data_AF-A0A349S4T0-F1
#
_entry.id   AF-A0A349S4T0-F1
#
_cell.length_a   1.000
_cell.length_b   1.000
_cell.length_c   1.000
_cell.angle_alpha   90.00
_cell.angle_beta   90.00
_cell.angle_gamma   90.00
#
_symmetry.space_group_name_H-M   'P 1'
#
loop_
_entity.id
_entity.type
_entity.pdbx_description
1 polymer ?
#
loop_
_entity_poly.entity_id
_entity_poly.type
_entity_poly.pdbx_seq_one_letter_code
_entity_poly.pdbx_strand_id
1 'polypeptide(L)' 'GLDLKQHLAHLEYLLIKQAIDDAAGVVAHAAKKLKMQRTTLVEKMKKYGIQRSVEA' A
#
# COMPACT_ATOMS: atom_id res chain seq x y z
N GLY A 1 -4.24 24.07 -11.91
CA GLY A 1 -4.82 23.96 -10.56
C GLY A 1 -4.25 22.71 -9.91
N LEU A 2 -3.96 22.75 -8.62
CA LEU A 2 -3.42 21.61 -7.88
C LEU A 2 -4.46 20.48 -7.79
N ASP A 3 -4.17 19.35 -8.40
CA ASP A 3 -5.01 18.15 -8.31
C ASP A 3 -4.74 17.44 -6.97
N LEU A 4 -5.35 17.97 -5.91
CA LEU A 4 -5.23 17.44 -4.55
C LEU A 4 -5.59 15.96 -4.47
N LYS A 5 -6.48 15.47 -5.34
CA LYS A 5 -6.82 14.05 -5.44
C LYS A 5 -5.64 13.20 -5.91
N GLN A 6 -4.86 13.69 -6.87
CA GLN A 6 -3.66 13.00 -7.35
C GLN A 6 -2.60 12.96 -6.26
N HIS A 7 -2.38 14.08 -5.55
CA HIS A 7 -1.44 14.11 -4.44
C HIS A 7 -1.84 13.18 -3.30
N LEU A 8 -3.13 13.12 -2.94
CA LEU A 8 -3.60 12.20 -1.91
C LEU A 8 -3.41 10.74 -2.33
N ALA A 9 -3.68 10.41 -3.59
CA ALA A 9 -3.46 9.07 -4.12
C ALA A 9 -1.96 8.69 -4.11
N HIS A 10 -1.08 9.65 -4.41
CA HIS A 10 0.37 9.45 -4.34
C HIS A 10 0.84 9.22 -2.90
N LEU A 11 0.34 10.00 -1.94
CA LEU A 11 0.67 9.80 -0.52
C LEU A 11 0.17 8.44 -0.01
N GLU A 12 -1.05 8.05 -0.39
CA GLU A 12 -1.59 6.73 -0.04
C GLU A 12 -0.72 5.61 -0.63
N TYR A 13 -0.26 5.75 -1.87
CA TYR A 13 0.69 4.81 -2.48
C TYR A 13 1.98 4.68 -1.67
N LEU A 14 2.60 5.81 -1.30
CA LEU A 14 3.84 5.82 -0.52
C LEU A 14 3.66 5.16 0.85
N LEU A 15 2.55 5.44 1.54
CA LEU A 15 2.24 4.85 2.83
C LEU A 15 2.05 3.33 2.73
N ILE A 16 1.35 2.86 1.70
CA ILE A 16 1.17 1.43 1.46
C ILE A 16 2.52 0.76 1.17
N LYS A 17 3.33 1.36 0.31
CA LYS A 17 4.66 0.83 -0.03
C LYS A 17 5.55 0.73 1.22
N GLN A 18 5.63 1.79 2.02
CA GLN A 18 6.41 1.79 3.26
C GLN A 18 5.91 0.73 4.25
N ALA A 19 4.59 0.61 4.42
CA ALA A 19 4.04 -0.38 5.35
C ALA A 19 4.33 -1.83 4.92
N ILE A 20 4.41 -2.09 3.61
CA ILE A 20 4.76 -3.41 3.07
C ILE A 20 6.25 -3.68 3.25
N ASP A 21 7.10 -2.69 2.98
CA ASP A 21 8.55 -2.77 3.15
C ASP A 21 8.91 -3.03 4.63
N ASP A 22 8.34 -2.24 5.54
CA ASP A 22 8.47 -2.40 6.99
C ASP A 22 7.94 -3.76 7.48
N ALA A 23 7.02 -4.37 6.73
CA ALA A 23 6.45 -5.68 7.01
C ALA A 23 7.19 -6.82 6.29
N ALA A 24 8.34 -6.55 5.66
CA ALA A 24 9.11 -7.51 4.87
C ALA A 24 8.24 -8.25 3.82
N GLY A 25 7.31 -7.53 3.17
CA GLY A 25 6.40 -8.11 2.18
C GLY A 25 5.15 -8.81 2.76
N VAL A 26 5.00 -8.88 4.10
CA VAL A 26 3.86 -9.53 4.75
C VAL A 26 2.64 -8.60 4.80
N VAL A 27 1.73 -8.75 3.84
CA VAL A 27 0.53 -7.90 3.70
C VAL A 27 -0.39 -7.91 4.93
N ALA A 28 -0.45 -9.00 5.69
CA ALA A 28 -1.23 -9.03 6.93
C ALA A 28 -0.67 -8.06 7.98
N HIS A 29 0.66 -7.96 8.08
CA HIS A 29 1.34 -7.07 9.00
C HIS A 29 1.22 -5.61 8.55
N ALA A 30 1.41 -5.36 7.25
CA ALA A 30 1.20 -4.04 6.65
C ALA A 30 -0.25 -3.53 6.84
N ALA A 31 -1.24 -4.38 6.61
CA ALA A 31 -2.66 -4.04 6.81
C ALA A 31 -2.98 -3.70 8.27
N LYS A 32 -2.42 -4.49 9.21
CA LYS A 32 -2.54 -4.22 10.65
C LYS A 32 -1.91 -2.88 11.03
N LYS A 33 -0.74 -2.55 10.46
CA LYS A 33 -0.04 -1.28 10.68
C LYS A 33 -0.83 -0.08 10.13
N LEU A 34 -1.43 -0.24 8.96
CA LEU A 34 -2.30 0.76 8.33
C LEU A 34 -3.73 0.81 8.90
N LYS A 35 -4.04 -0.01 9.92
CA LYS A 35 -5.37 -0.14 10.53
C LYS A 35 -6.49 -0.36 9.50
N MET A 36 -6.22 -1.15 8.47
CA MET A 36 -7.21 -1.48 7.44
C MET A 36 -7.34 -3.00 7.25
N GLN A 37 -8.43 -3.41 6.60
CA GLN A 37 -8.63 -4.82 6.29
C GLN A 37 -7.60 -5.31 5.27
N ARG A 38 -7.08 -6.53 5.45
CA ARG A 38 -6.15 -7.18 4.52
C ARG A 38 -6.70 -7.18 3.09
N THR A 39 -7.99 -7.49 2.94
CA THR A 39 -8.68 -7.51 1.64
C THR A 39 -8.68 -6.12 0.99
N THR A 40 -8.97 -5.07 1.75
CA THR A 40 -8.88 -3.68 1.27
C THR A 40 -7.46 -3.29 0.84
N LEU A 41 -6.44 -3.70 1.61
CA LEU A 41 -5.05 -3.43 1.24
C LEU A 41 -4.69 -4.10 -0.08
N VAL A 42 -5.11 -5.36 -0.28
CA VAL A 42 -4.87 -6.10 -1.54
C VAL A 42 -5.52 -5.41 -2.74
N GLU A 43 -6.76 -4.94 -2.60
CA GLU A 43 -7.46 -4.23 -3.68
C GLU A 43 -6.78 -2.90 -4.03
N LYS A 44 -6.33 -2.14 -3.02
CA LYS A 44 -5.52 -0.94 -3.24
C LYS A 44 -4.19 -1.27 -3.92
N MET A 45 -3.47 -2.29 -3.46
CA MET A 45 -2.21 -2.72 -4.07
C MET A 45 -2.38 -3.06 -5.56
N LYS A 46 -3.45 -3.79 -5.93
CA LYS A 46 -3.76 -4.07 -7.35
C LYS A 46 -4.02 -2.79 -8.14
N LYS A 47 -4.83 -1.88 -7.58
CA LYS A 47 -5.14 -0.59 -8.22
C LYS A 47 -3.90 0.27 -8.46
N TYR A 48 -2.93 0.20 -7.54
CA TYR A 48 -1.68 0.95 -7.62
C TYR A 48 -0.53 0.19 -8.30
N GLY A 49 -0.75 -1.04 -8.78
CA GLY A 49 0.31 -1.86 -9.37
C GLY A 49 1.43 -2.26 -8.39
N ILE A 50 1.16 -2.25 -7.09
CA ILE A 50 2.13 -2.66 -6.07
C ILE A 50 2.19 -4.19 -6.08
N GLN A 51 3.16 -4.74 -6.79
CA GLN A 51 3.50 -6.15 -6.71
C GLN A 51 4.34 -6.37 -5.45
N ARG A 52 4.09 -7.49 -4.76
CA ARG A 52 5.07 -7.95 -3.76
C ARG A 52 6.31 -8.30 -4.55
N SER A 53 7.43 -7.63 -4.30
CA SER A 53 8.73 -8.19 -4.62
C SER A 53 8.89 -9.44 -3.75
N VAL A 54 8.33 -10.55 -4.23
CA VAL A 54 8.75 -11.89 -3.81
C VAL A 54 10.08 -12.11 -4.51
N GLU A 55 11.13 -11.50 -3.97
CA GLU A 55 12.47 -12.02 -4.22
C GLU A 55 12.54 -13.34 -3.45
N ALA A 56 12.68 -14.42 -4.22
CA ALA A 56 12.73 -15.80 -3.78
C ALA A 56 14.05 -16.13 -3.08
#